data_AF-A0A552K131-F1
#
_entry.id   AF-A0A552K131-F1
#
_cell.length_a   1.000
_cell.length_b   1.000
_cell.length_c   1.000
_cell.angle_alpha   90.00
_cell.angle_beta   90.00
_cell.angle_gamma   90.00
#
_symmetry.space_group_name_H-M   'P 1'
#
loop_
_entity.id
_entity.type
_entity.pdbx_description
1 polymer ?
#
loop_
_entity_poly.entity_id
_entity_poly.type
_entity_poly.pdbx_seq_one_letter_code
_entity_poly.pdbx_strand_id
1 'polypeptide(L)'
;LLELLDLQGAIITLDAMGTQTAIINHIQAKKADYVVALKANHPTLYTQVKNWFEQAQAHQFDGIQFSYDYRRSKGHHRLEKRWCWAVPLEAFGGLYQQAQWLGLQSIIMVKRVRHPGHKTTCEVQFYLSSLPADAQKIGNAIRKHWGIENQAHWILDVTFNEDKCRIRSGHSPRNGSLLETSST
;
A
#
# COMPACT_ATOMS: atom_id res chain seq x y z
N LEU A 1 2.81 -1.20 -20.06
CA LEU A 1 3.30 -2.23 -19.10
C LEU A 1 2.18 -2.72 -18.17
N LEU A 2 1.41 -1.83 -17.53
CA LEU A 2 0.24 -2.19 -16.70
C LEU A 2 -0.87 -2.96 -17.45
N GLU A 3 -1.00 -2.80 -18.77
CA GLU A 3 -2.08 -3.42 -19.57
C GLU A 3 -2.00 -4.95 -19.66
N LEU A 4 -0.80 -5.55 -19.56
CA LEU A 4 -0.56 -6.98 -19.81
C LEU A 4 -0.58 -7.86 -18.55
N LEU A 5 -0.74 -7.28 -17.36
CA LEU A 5 -0.78 -8.00 -16.09
C LEU A 5 -2.23 -8.13 -15.59
N ASP A 6 -2.59 -9.34 -15.13
CA ASP A 6 -3.80 -9.58 -14.34
C ASP A 6 -3.57 -9.07 -12.92
N LEU A 7 -4.22 -7.95 -12.59
CA LEU A 7 -4.03 -7.21 -11.34
C LEU A 7 -5.23 -7.37 -10.40
N GLN A 8 -6.21 -8.21 -10.76
CA GLN A 8 -7.45 -8.31 -9.99
C GLN A 8 -7.16 -8.78 -8.55
N GLY A 9 -7.53 -7.95 -7.57
CA GLY A 9 -7.28 -8.23 -6.15
C GLY A 9 -5.83 -8.05 -5.68
N ALA A 10 -4.94 -7.52 -6.52
CA ALA A 10 -3.60 -7.14 -6.12
C ALA A 10 -3.59 -5.76 -5.44
N ILE A 11 -2.62 -5.53 -4.53
CA ILE A 11 -2.40 -4.23 -3.90
C ILE A 11 -1.19 -3.59 -4.56
N ILE A 12 -1.42 -2.47 -5.23
CA ILE A 12 -0.38 -1.71 -5.91
C ILE A 12 0.12 -0.61 -4.99
N THR A 13 1.40 -0.67 -4.65
CA THR A 13 2.05 0.35 -3.83
C THR A 13 2.85 1.29 -4.71
N LEU A 14 2.62 2.59 -4.57
CA LEU A 14 3.28 3.61 -5.39
C LEU A 14 4.01 4.61 -4.52
N ASP A 15 5.24 4.94 -4.91
CA ASP A 15 5.94 6.09 -4.38
C ASP A 15 5.44 7.39 -5.04
N ALA A 16 5.62 8.52 -4.37
CA ALA A 16 5.10 9.81 -4.83
C ALA A 16 5.85 10.39 -6.05
N MET A 17 6.84 9.71 -6.63
CA MET A 17 7.45 10.14 -7.89
C MET A 17 6.50 9.85 -9.05
N GLY A 18 5.61 10.83 -9.29
CA GLY A 18 4.64 10.82 -10.37
C GLY A 18 3.23 10.61 -9.84
N THR A 19 2.68 11.62 -9.17
CA THR A 19 1.27 11.61 -8.81
C THR A 19 0.42 11.74 -10.05
N GLN A 20 0.18 10.60 -10.65
CA GLN A 20 -0.71 10.47 -11.78
C GLN A 20 -1.98 9.88 -11.19
N THR A 21 -2.90 10.75 -10.81
CA THR A 21 -4.32 10.39 -10.61
C THR A 21 -4.83 9.55 -11.80
N ALA A 22 -4.25 9.75 -12.98
CA ALA A 22 -4.40 8.88 -14.15
C ALA A 22 -4.04 7.39 -13.89
N ILE A 23 -2.96 7.08 -13.16
CA ILE A 23 -2.60 5.70 -12.79
C ILE A 23 -3.66 5.10 -11.87
N ILE A 24 -4.21 5.88 -10.93
CA ILE A 24 -5.26 5.40 -10.00
C ILE A 24 -6.51 4.98 -10.77
N ASN A 25 -6.91 5.77 -11.77
CA ASN A 25 -8.02 5.41 -12.64
C ASN A 25 -7.77 4.10 -13.39
N HIS A 26 -6.55 3.87 -13.88
CA HIS A 26 -6.18 2.61 -14.53
C HIS A 26 -6.15 1.42 -13.57
N ILE A 27 -5.67 1.61 -12.35
CA ILE A 27 -5.66 0.59 -11.29
C ILE A 27 -7.10 0.15 -10.97
N GLN A 28 -7.99 1.13 -10.77
CA GLN A 28 -9.39 0.84 -10.47
C GLN A 28 -10.14 0.24 -11.65
N ALA A 29 -9.85 0.67 -12.88
CA ALA A 29 -10.40 0.05 -14.09
C ALA A 29 -10.04 -1.46 -14.17
N LYS A 30 -8.90 -1.86 -13.60
CA LYS A 30 -8.45 -3.24 -13.50
C LYS A 30 -8.88 -3.96 -12.22
N LYS A 31 -9.75 -3.36 -11.40
CA LYS A 31 -10.24 -3.91 -10.12
C LYS A 31 -9.10 -4.29 -9.16
N ALA A 32 -8.03 -3.51 -9.17
CA ALA A 32 -6.90 -3.63 -8.26
C ALA A 32 -7.01 -2.59 -7.16
N ASP A 33 -6.43 -2.88 -6.00
CA ASP A 33 -6.35 -1.95 -4.89
C ASP A 33 -5.04 -1.14 -4.95
N TYR A 34 -5.03 0.04 -4.32
CA TYR A 34 -3.82 0.84 -4.21
C TYR A 34 -3.51 1.28 -2.78
N VAL A 35 -2.21 1.51 -2.53
CA VAL A 35 -1.70 2.26 -1.38
C VAL A 35 -0.63 3.23 -1.91
N VAL A 36 -0.92 4.53 -1.90
CA VAL A 36 -0.05 5.55 -2.50
C VAL A 36 0.52 6.46 -1.42
N ALA A 37 1.83 6.70 -1.46
CA ALA A 37 2.48 7.62 -0.54
C ALA A 37 2.11 9.08 -0.86
N LEU A 38 1.73 9.86 0.16
CA LEU A 38 1.61 11.31 0.08
C LEU A 38 2.98 11.94 0.37
N LYS A 39 3.51 12.74 -0.57
CA LYS A 39 4.70 13.58 -0.38
C LYS A 39 4.37 15.05 -0.69
N ALA A 40 5.42 15.88 -0.67
CA ALA A 40 5.36 17.33 -0.84
C ALA A 40 4.82 17.81 -2.21
N ASN A 41 4.63 16.93 -3.18
CA ASN A 41 4.02 17.28 -4.47
C ASN A 41 2.50 17.48 -4.40
N HIS A 42 1.83 17.11 -3.29
CA HIS A 42 0.47 17.53 -2.95
C HIS A 42 0.46 18.31 -1.64
N PRO A 43 1.00 19.54 -1.62
CA PRO A 43 1.27 20.25 -0.38
C PRO A 43 0.01 20.53 0.44
N THR A 44 -1.10 20.89 -0.20
CA THR A 44 -2.39 21.14 0.46
C THR A 44 -2.95 19.87 1.11
N LEU A 45 -2.97 18.77 0.36
CA LEU A 45 -3.49 17.49 0.83
C LEU A 45 -2.60 16.91 1.95
N TYR A 46 -1.29 16.99 1.78
CA TYR A 46 -0.32 16.57 2.78
C TYR A 46 -0.50 17.35 4.09
N THR A 47 -0.66 18.67 4.00
CA THR A 47 -0.87 19.53 5.17
C THR A 47 -2.20 19.24 5.85
N GLN A 48 -3.28 19.03 5.09
CA GLN A 48 -4.59 18.65 5.64
C GLN A 48 -4.49 17.34 6.43
N VAL A 49 -3.92 16.30 5.83
CA VAL A 49 -3.76 14.99 6.46
C VAL A 49 -2.86 15.08 7.69
N LYS A 50 -1.74 15.81 7.60
CA LYS A 50 -0.84 16.03 8.73
C LYS A 50 -1.55 16.69 9.91
N ASN A 51 -2.22 17.81 9.67
CA ASN A 51 -2.91 18.56 10.72
C ASN A 51 -4.03 17.74 11.36
N TRP A 52 -4.78 16.98 10.55
CA TRP A 52 -5.82 16.10 11.05
C TRP A 52 -5.25 15.02 12.00
N PHE A 53 -4.15 14.36 11.62
CA PHE A 53 -3.52 13.35 12.48
C PHE A 53 -2.90 13.96 13.74
N GLU A 54 -2.33 15.16 13.67
CA GLU A 54 -1.82 15.88 14.84
C GLU A 54 -2.95 16.18 15.84
N GLN A 55 -4.10 16.65 15.36
CA GLN A 55 -5.28 16.89 16.20
C GLN A 55 -5.84 15.59 16.77
N ALA A 56 -5.97 14.55 15.95
CA ALA A 56 -6.45 13.25 16.40
C ALA A 56 -5.53 12.66 17.47
N GLN A 57 -4.20 12.75 17.31
CA GLN A 57 -3.24 12.32 18.31
C GLN A 57 -3.31 13.12 19.61
N ALA A 58 -3.48 14.45 19.52
CA ALA A 58 -3.62 15.31 20.70
C ALA A 58 -4.85 14.94 21.54
N HIS A 59 -5.92 14.48 20.89
CA HIS A 59 -7.14 13.98 21.55
C HIS A 59 -7.17 12.45 21.69
N GLN A 60 -6.04 11.77 21.51
CA GLN A 60 -5.94 10.31 21.66
C GLN A 60 -6.92 9.50 20.78
N PHE A 61 -7.31 10.06 19.63
CA PHE A 61 -8.31 9.51 18.71
C PHE A 61 -9.70 9.33 19.36
N ASP A 62 -10.03 10.13 20.37
CA ASP A 62 -11.33 10.05 21.05
C ASP A 62 -12.49 10.26 20.06
N GLY A 63 -13.48 9.37 20.13
CA GLY A 63 -14.62 9.36 19.20
C GLY A 63 -14.31 9.00 17.74
N ILE A 64 -13.05 8.70 17.39
CA ILE A 64 -12.64 8.40 16.01
C ILE A 64 -12.50 6.89 15.83
N GLN A 65 -13.12 6.34 14.79
CA GLN A 65 -12.88 4.95 14.39
C GLN A 65 -11.55 4.84 13.66
N PHE A 66 -10.68 3.93 14.09
CA PHE A 66 -9.41 3.64 13.43
C PHE A 66 -8.95 2.20 13.68
N SER A 67 -8.11 1.70 12.78
CA SER A 67 -7.34 0.48 12.95
C SER A 67 -5.90 0.84 13.28
N TYR A 68 -5.24 0.00 14.09
CA TYR A 68 -3.88 0.25 14.57
C TYR A 68 -3.06 -1.04 14.58
N ASP A 69 -1.81 -0.92 14.11
CA ASP A 69 -0.82 -2.00 14.14
C ASP A 69 0.52 -1.46 14.65
N TYR A 70 1.15 -2.22 15.53
CA TYR A 70 2.49 -1.92 16.05
C TYR A 70 3.40 -3.13 15.87
N ARG A 71 4.58 -2.88 15.29
CA ARG A 71 5.60 -3.91 15.13
C ARG A 71 6.96 -3.42 15.55
N ARG A 72 7.69 -4.33 16.18
CA ARG A 72 9.08 -4.18 16.55
C ARG A 72 9.89 -5.26 15.85
N SER A 73 10.95 -4.86 15.15
CA SER A 73 11.89 -5.76 14.49
C SER A 73 13.28 -5.53 15.06
N LYS A 74 14.00 -6.61 15.33
CA LYS A 74 15.42 -6.59 15.72
C LYS A 74 16.22 -7.34 14.64
N GLY A 75 17.11 -6.63 13.95
CA GLY A 75 18.13 -7.22 13.08
C GLY A 75 19.52 -7.08 13.71
N HIS A 76 20.56 -7.61 13.07
CA HIS A 76 21.95 -7.42 13.48
C HIS A 76 22.24 -5.91 13.62
N HIS A 77 22.30 -5.43 14.87
CA HIS A 77 22.56 -4.03 15.27
C HIS A 77 21.48 -2.99 14.91
N ARG A 78 20.30 -3.37 14.41
CA ARG A 78 19.21 -2.43 14.10
C ARG A 78 17.93 -2.78 14.84
N LEU A 79 17.45 -1.84 15.66
CA LEU A 79 16.11 -1.88 16.21
C LEU A 79 15.21 -0.94 15.39
N GLU A 80 14.14 -1.48 14.85
CA GLU A 80 13.10 -0.71 14.16
C GLU A 80 11.77 -0.91 14.88
N LYS A 81 11.13 0.21 15.22
CA LYS A 81 9.74 0.25 15.68
C LYS A 81 8.90 0.92 14.62
N ARG A 82 7.75 0.34 14.30
CA ARG A 82 6.81 0.87 13.32
C ARG A 82 5.42 0.86 13.90
N TRP A 83 4.73 1.97 13.73
CA TRP A 83 3.35 2.15 14.06
C TRP A 83 2.59 2.48 12.78
N CYS A 84 1.44 1.88 12.60
CA CYS A 84 0.54 2.13 11.49
C CYS A 84 -0.84 2.45 12.05
N TRP A 85 -1.39 3.59 11.68
CA TRP A 85 -2.78 3.97 11.94
C TRP A 85 -3.49 4.04 10.60
N ALA A 86 -4.62 3.35 10.47
CA ALA A 86 -5.48 3.43 9.31
C ALA A 86 -6.85 3.95 9.75
N VAL A 87 -7.31 5.03 9.14
CA VAL A 87 -8.56 5.70 9.47
C VAL A 87 -9.49 5.59 8.27
N PRO A 88 -10.76 5.15 8.44
CA PRO A 88 -11.75 5.19 7.38
C PRO A 88 -11.98 6.61 6.89
N LEU A 89 -12.20 6.79 5.59
CA LEU A 89 -12.44 8.10 4.98
C LEU A 89 -13.62 8.84 5.63
N GLU A 90 -14.65 8.10 6.06
CA GLU A 90 -15.82 8.63 6.77
C GLU A 90 -15.43 9.29 8.11
N ALA A 91 -14.55 8.65 8.88
CA ALA A 91 -14.08 9.18 10.15
C ALA A 91 -13.11 10.38 9.97
N PHE A 92 -12.49 10.50 8.79
CA PHE A 92 -11.64 11.65 8.47
C PHE A 92 -12.45 12.92 8.14
N GLY A 93 -13.68 12.77 7.62
CA GLY A 93 -14.53 13.92 7.26
C GLY A 93 -14.26 14.51 5.88
N GLY A 94 -13.58 13.76 5.00
CA GLY A 94 -13.35 14.13 3.59
C GLY A 94 -12.03 14.85 3.31
N LEU A 95 -11.60 14.82 2.04
CA LEU A 95 -10.28 15.31 1.61
C LEU A 95 -10.36 16.37 0.51
N TYR A 96 -9.36 17.25 0.48
CA TYR A 96 -9.13 18.15 -0.64
C TYR A 96 -8.96 17.36 -1.94
N GLN A 97 -9.76 17.70 -2.96
CA GLN A 97 -9.77 17.00 -4.25
C GLN A 97 -10.01 15.48 -4.14
N GLN A 98 -10.79 15.03 -3.16
CA GLN A 98 -11.13 13.61 -2.95
C GLN A 98 -11.56 12.87 -4.22
N ALA A 99 -12.30 13.54 -5.12
CA ALA A 99 -12.77 12.96 -6.38
C ALA A 99 -11.65 12.44 -7.30
N GLN A 100 -10.41 12.90 -7.13
CA GLN A 100 -9.25 12.41 -7.88
C GLN A 100 -8.75 11.04 -7.41
N TRP A 101 -9.17 10.61 -6.21
CA TRP A 101 -8.75 9.38 -5.55
C TRP A 101 -9.89 8.37 -5.63
N LEU A 102 -10.13 7.84 -6.83
CA LEU A 102 -11.26 6.96 -7.07
C LEU A 102 -11.22 5.73 -6.15
N GLY A 103 -12.35 5.42 -5.51
CA GLY A 103 -12.49 4.30 -4.59
C GLY A 103 -11.63 4.39 -3.32
N LEU A 104 -11.18 5.59 -2.95
CA LEU A 104 -10.51 5.83 -1.67
C LEU A 104 -11.39 5.41 -0.50
N GLN A 105 -10.83 4.63 0.43
CA GLN A 105 -11.55 4.15 1.61
C GLN A 105 -10.83 4.45 2.92
N SER A 106 -9.50 4.63 2.90
CA SER A 106 -8.74 4.90 4.13
C SER A 106 -7.56 5.84 3.92
N ILE A 107 -7.25 6.59 5.00
CA ILE A 107 -6.05 7.41 5.14
C ILE A 107 -5.16 6.77 6.20
N ILE A 108 -3.86 6.69 5.92
CA ILE A 108 -2.91 5.96 6.74
C ILE A 108 -1.78 6.88 7.18
N MET A 109 -1.41 6.77 8.45
CA MET A 109 -0.18 7.34 8.98
C MET A 109 0.74 6.19 9.40
N VAL A 110 2.00 6.26 8.96
CA VAL A 110 3.04 5.34 9.40
C VAL A 110 4.12 6.14 10.11
N LYS A 111 4.38 5.81 11.37
CA LYS A 111 5.52 6.33 12.13
C LYS A 111 6.57 5.24 12.23
N ARG A 112 7.83 5.60 11.97
CA ARG A 112 8.98 4.71 12.10
C ARG A 112 10.01 5.35 13.00
N VAL A 113 10.52 4.55 13.93
CA VAL A 113 11.68 4.91 14.73
C VAL A 113 12.76 3.86 14.50
N ARG A 114 13.93 4.31 14.06
CA ARG A 114 15.10 3.45 13.84
C ARG A 114 16.21 3.89 14.78
N HIS A 115 16.94 2.91 15.32
CA HIS A 115 18.16 3.13 16.09
C HIS A 115 19.37 2.53 15.34
N PRO A 116 19.89 3.19 14.29
CA PRO A 116 21.19 2.83 13.73
C PRO A 116 22.31 3.32 14.66
N GLY A 117 22.96 2.39 15.38
CA GLY A 117 24.07 2.71 16.28
C GLY A 117 23.66 3.72 17.37
N HIS A 118 24.29 4.91 17.37
CA HIS A 118 24.04 5.97 18.36
C HIS A 118 23.00 7.02 17.95
N LYS A 119 22.43 6.94 16.73
CA LYS A 119 21.44 7.92 16.25
C LYS A 119 20.04 7.33 16.33
N THR A 120 19.07 8.12 16.76
CA THR A 120 17.64 7.78 16.68
C THR A 120 17.02 8.63 15.58
N THR A 121 16.49 7.99 14.54
CA THR A 121 15.73 8.68 13.50
C THR A 121 14.25 8.39 13.67
N CYS A 122 13.42 9.43 13.57
CA CYS A 122 11.96 9.33 13.60
C CYS A 122 11.42 9.88 12.29
N GLU A 123 10.67 9.07 11.55
CA GLU A 123 10.05 9.44 10.28
C GLU A 123 8.55 9.20 10.38
N VAL A 124 7.76 10.15 9.88
CA VAL A 124 6.31 10.02 9.72
C VAL A 124 6.00 10.15 8.23
N GLN A 125 5.15 9.26 7.71
CA GLN A 125 4.73 9.27 6.33
C GLN A 125 3.22 8.97 6.24
N PHE A 126 2.55 9.61 5.29
CA PHE A 126 1.12 9.46 5.07
C PHE A 126 0.85 8.73 3.76
N TYR A 127 -0.25 7.99 3.72
CA TYR A 127 -0.70 7.25 2.54
C TYR A 127 -2.21 7.37 2.35
N LEU A 128 -2.63 7.17 1.10
CA LEU A 128 -4.03 7.02 0.70
C LEU A 128 -4.24 5.61 0.15
N SER A 129 -5.38 4.99 0.48
CA SER A 129 -5.68 3.63 0.03
C SER A 129 -7.14 3.41 -0.33
N SER A 130 -7.35 2.59 -1.38
CA SER A 130 -8.67 2.04 -1.70
C SER A 130 -9.11 0.91 -0.78
N LEU A 131 -8.22 0.41 0.09
CA LEU A 131 -8.54 -0.67 1.03
C LEU A 131 -9.32 -0.13 2.23
N PRO A 132 -10.20 -0.96 2.83
CA PRO A 132 -10.76 -0.69 4.15
C PRO A 132 -9.64 -0.43 5.18
N ALA A 133 -9.97 0.31 6.24
CA ALA A 133 -9.01 0.64 7.29
C ALA A 133 -8.58 -0.61 8.08
N ASP A 134 -7.52 -1.27 7.58
CA ASP A 134 -6.83 -2.39 8.21
C ASP A 134 -5.33 -2.09 8.26
N ALA A 135 -4.89 -1.60 9.43
CA ALA A 135 -3.52 -1.17 9.62
C ALA A 135 -2.52 -2.32 9.48
N GLN A 136 -2.91 -3.56 9.79
CA GLN A 136 -2.02 -4.72 9.66
C GLN A 136 -1.81 -5.08 8.20
N LYS A 137 -2.90 -5.16 7.42
CA LYS A 137 -2.85 -5.48 5.97
C LYS A 137 -2.15 -4.39 5.18
N ILE A 138 -2.51 -3.13 5.40
CA ILE A 138 -1.90 -1.99 4.71
C ILE A 138 -0.43 -1.82 5.14
N GLY A 139 -0.14 -1.94 6.45
CA GLY A 139 1.23 -1.87 6.97
C GLY A 139 2.14 -2.97 6.39
N ASN A 140 1.60 -4.17 6.13
CA ASN A 140 2.29 -5.24 5.42
C ASN A 140 2.60 -4.88 3.97
N ALA A 141 1.63 -4.37 3.22
CA ALA A 141 1.82 -3.95 1.83
C ALA A 141 2.88 -2.85 1.73
N ILE A 142 2.78 -1.81 2.55
CA ILE A 142 3.79 -0.74 2.64
C ILE A 142 5.15 -1.35 2.99
N ARG A 143 5.25 -2.31 3.91
CA ARG A 143 6.54 -2.91 4.24
C ARG A 143 7.18 -3.68 3.08
N LYS A 144 6.39 -4.45 2.34
CA LYS A 144 6.86 -5.24 1.20
C LYS A 144 7.47 -4.32 0.14
N HIS A 145 6.78 -3.22 -0.18
CA HIS A 145 7.27 -2.17 -1.08
C HIS A 145 8.66 -1.65 -0.70
N TRP A 146 8.86 -1.29 0.57
CA TRP A 146 10.15 -0.78 1.06
C TRP A 146 11.27 -1.83 1.07
N GLY A 147 10.92 -3.12 1.16
CA GLY A 147 11.88 -4.22 1.06
C GLY A 147 12.51 -4.29 -0.33
N ILE A 148 11.71 -4.02 -1.37
CA ILE A 148 12.11 -4.06 -2.77
C ILE A 148 12.84 -2.77 -3.17
N GLU A 149 12.44 -1.61 -2.65
CA GLU A 149 13.11 -0.32 -2.92
C GLU A 149 14.57 -0.29 -2.42
N ASN A 150 14.88 -1.00 -1.33
CA ASN A 150 16.27 -1.20 -0.89
C ASN A 150 17.11 -2.06 -1.85
N GLN A 151 16.49 -2.67 -2.87
CA GLN A 151 17.13 -3.58 -3.84
C GLN A 151 17.00 -3.15 -5.30
N ALA A 152 16.06 -2.26 -5.66
CA ALA A 152 15.95 -1.70 -7.01
C ALA A 152 15.13 -0.40 -7.04
N HIS A 153 15.71 0.68 -7.57
CA HIS A 153 14.98 1.89 -7.95
C HIS A 153 14.18 1.62 -9.23
N TRP A 154 12.90 2.04 -9.25
CA TRP A 154 11.97 2.14 -10.40
C TRP A 154 11.10 0.94 -10.82
N ILE A 155 10.46 0.22 -9.89
CA ILE A 155 9.41 -0.74 -10.29
C ILE A 155 8.12 -0.53 -9.48
N LEU A 156 7.02 -0.38 -10.23
CA LEU A 156 5.63 -0.41 -9.77
C LEU A 156 5.39 -1.75 -9.05
N ASP A 157 5.35 -1.72 -7.72
CA ASP A 157 5.32 -2.95 -6.93
C ASP A 157 3.88 -3.45 -6.74
N VAL A 158 3.65 -4.68 -7.18
CA VAL A 158 2.37 -5.39 -7.10
C VAL A 158 2.46 -6.41 -5.97
N THR A 159 1.91 -6.06 -4.81
CA THR A 159 1.79 -7.01 -3.70
C THR A 159 0.57 -7.92 -3.94
N PHE A 160 0.82 -9.20 -4.27
CA PHE A 160 -0.24 -10.19 -4.44
C PHE A 160 -0.89 -10.58 -3.09
N ASN A 161 -2.22 -10.54 -3.06
CA ASN A 161 -3.06 -10.95 -1.93
C ASN A 161 -3.34 -12.47 -2.03
N GLU A 162 -2.41 -13.29 -1.56
CA GLU A 162 -2.45 -14.77 -1.69
C GLU A 162 -3.66 -15.45 -1.02
N ASP A 163 -4.39 -14.78 -0.13
CA ASP A 163 -5.51 -15.39 0.63
C ASP A 163 -6.82 -15.56 -0.17
N LYS A 164 -6.89 -15.15 -1.45
CA LYS A 164 -8.08 -15.34 -2.29
C LYS A 164 -7.80 -15.96 -3.66
N CYS A 165 -6.54 -16.21 -4.00
CA CYS A 165 -6.19 -16.75 -5.31
C CYS A 165 -6.13 -18.28 -5.27
N ARG A 166 -7.29 -18.93 -5.15
CA ARG A 166 -7.40 -20.35 -5.51
C ARG A 166 -7.34 -20.42 -7.03
N ILE A 167 -6.13 -20.58 -7.57
CA ILE A 167 -5.90 -20.82 -9.00
C ILE A 167 -6.65 -22.11 -9.36
N ARG A 168 -7.88 -21.97 -9.86
CA ARG A 168 -8.59 -23.00 -10.61
C ARG A 168 -8.30 -22.75 -12.07
N SER A 169 -7.11 -23.12 -12.52
CA SER A 169 -6.88 -23.39 -13.95
C SER A 169 -7.45 -24.77 -14.27
N GLY A 170 -8.78 -24.86 -14.27
CA GLY A 170 -9.52 -25.99 -14.83
C GLY A 170 -9.81 -25.72 -16.30
N HIS A 171 -8.77 -25.70 -17.13
CA HIS A 171 -8.92 -25.83 -18.57
C HIS A 171 -8.20 -27.09 -19.03
N SER A 172 -8.90 -28.21 -18.90
CA SER A 172 -8.81 -29.33 -19.83
C SER A 172 -10.22 -29.92 -19.87
N PRO A 173 -10.83 -30.13 -21.05
CA PRO A 173 -10.40 -31.24 -21.90
C PRO A 173 -10.52 -31.00 -23.42
N ARG A 174 -9.57 -31.54 -24.19
CA ARG A 174 -9.81 -32.70 -25.08
C ARG A 174 -8.60 -33.00 -25.97
N ASN A 175 -8.28 -34.30 -25.99
CA ASN A 175 -7.37 -35.05 -26.84
C ASN A 175 -7.10 -34.49 -28.25
N GLY A 176 -5.82 -34.48 -28.60
CA GLY A 176 -5.30 -34.81 -29.92
C GLY A 176 -4.07 -35.69 -29.74
N SER A 177 -4.24 -36.98 -29.96
CA SER A 177 -3.28 -38.08 -29.82
C SER A 177 -2.22 -38.13 -30.93
N LEU A 178 -1.09 -38.81 -30.64
CA LEU A 178 -0.22 -39.58 -31.58
C LEU A 178 0.72 -38.72 -32.49
N LEU A 179 2.01 -39.00 -32.80
CA LEU A 179 2.95 -40.15 -32.75
C LEU A 179 4.41 -39.60 -32.78
N GLU A 180 5.32 -40.20 -32.00
CA GLU A 180 6.54 -40.96 -32.36
C GLU A 180 7.74 -40.28 -33.08
N THR A 181 8.93 -40.48 -32.46
CA THR A 181 10.29 -40.74 -33.01
C THR A 181 10.89 -39.72 -34.00
N SER A 182 12.18 -39.40 -34.05
CA SER A 182 13.42 -40.10 -33.65
C SER A 182 14.57 -39.10 -33.70
N SER A 183 15.60 -39.39 -32.91
CA SER A 183 16.96 -38.85 -33.00
C SER A 183 17.55 -38.99 -34.40
N THR A 184 18.34 -38.00 -34.83
CA THR A 184 19.69 -38.20 -35.39
C THR A 184 20.51 -36.95 -35.10
#